data_AF-A0A3D3UIM1-F1
#
_entry.id   AF-A0A3D3UIM1-F1
#
_cell.length_a   1.000
_cell.length_b   1.000
_cell.length_c   1.000
_cell.angle_alpha   90.00
_cell.angle_beta   90.00
_cell.angle_gamma   90.00
#
_symmetry.space_group_name_H-M   'P 1'
#
loop_
_entity.id
_entity.type
_entity.pdbx_description
1 polymer ?
#
loop_
_entity_poly.entity_id
_entity_poly.type
_entity_poly.pdbx_seq_one_letter_code
_entity_poly.pdbx_strand_id
1 'polypeptide(L)'
;MSELAIFELASLLSSRLCHDLVSPVGAVTNGLEVLADEDDADMREMAFRLISESAERAANKLQFARLAYGAAGGPGADIDLGEARKVTTQLLSD
;
A
#
# COMPACT_ATOMS: atom_id res chain seq x y z
N MET A 1 23.25 11.57 -15.07
CA MET A 1 21.81 11.72 -15.37
C MET A 1 21.49 13.21 -15.34
N SER A 2 20.70 13.74 -16.27
CA SER A 2 20.26 15.13 -16.18
C SER A 2 19.30 15.29 -14.99
N GLU A 3 19.27 16.48 -14.39
CA GLU A 3 18.38 16.81 -13.28
C GLU A 3 16.90 16.62 -13.65
N LEU A 4 16.54 16.93 -14.90
CA LEU A 4 15.21 16.71 -15.47
C LEU A 4 14.79 15.22 -15.40
N ALA A 5 15.70 14.30 -15.74
CA ALA A 5 15.40 12.86 -15.71
C ALA A 5 15.17 12.33 -14.28
N ILE A 6 15.82 12.91 -13.27
CA ILE A 6 15.62 12.53 -11.86
C ILE A 6 14.23 12.98 -11.39
N PHE A 7 13.84 14.20 -11.74
CA PHE A 7 12.52 14.74 -11.40
C PHE A 7 11.38 13.97 -12.08
N GLU A 8 11.55 13.61 -13.35
CA GLU A 8 10.61 12.77 -14.09
C GLU A 8 10.44 11.39 -13.41
N LEU A 9 11.55 10.74 -13.06
CA LEU A 9 11.50 9.46 -12.34
C LEU A 9 10.79 9.57 -10.99
N ALA A 10 11.11 10.58 -10.19
CA ALA A 10 10.47 10.81 -8.90
C ALA A 10 8.96 11.06 -9.05
N SER A 11 8.56 11.79 -10.10
CA SER A 11 7.15 12.05 -10.42
C SER A 11 6.41 10.77 -10.82
N LEU A 12 7.02 9.93 -11.66
CA LEU A 12 6.44 8.64 -12.06
C LEU A 12 6.31 7.67 -10.88
N LEU A 13 7.32 7.59 -10.02
CA LEU A 13 7.27 6.77 -8.80
C LEU A 13 6.16 7.27 -7.86
N SER A 14 6.06 8.58 -7.65
CA SER A 14 4.99 9.17 -6.83
C SER A 14 3.61 8.89 -7.41
N SER A 15 3.45 9.02 -8.73
CA SER A 15 2.20 8.68 -9.42
C SER A 15 1.82 7.22 -9.24
N ARG A 16 2.80 6.30 -9.36
CA ARG A 16 2.57 4.86 -9.17
C ARG A 16 2.16 4.53 -7.74
N LEU A 17 2.85 5.11 -6.75
CA LEU A 17 2.50 4.95 -5.33
C LEU A 17 1.07 5.41 -5.06
N CYS A 18 0.69 6.61 -5.54
CA CYS A 18 -0.67 7.11 -5.39
C CYS A 18 -1.68 6.17 -6.08
N HIS A 19 -1.43 5.78 -7.31
CA HIS A 19 -2.29 4.85 -8.06
C HIS A 19 -2.56 3.56 -7.28
N ASP A 20 -1.52 2.93 -6.76
CA ASP A 20 -1.62 1.63 -6.08
C ASP A 20 -2.33 1.72 -4.72
N LEU A 21 -2.33 2.90 -4.08
CA LEU A 21 -2.93 3.12 -2.76
C LEU A 21 -4.34 3.72 -2.81
N VAL A 22 -4.72 4.43 -3.87
CA VAL A 22 -6.03 5.09 -3.98
C VAL A 22 -7.17 4.11 -3.76
N SER A 23 -7.12 2.92 -4.36
CA SER A 23 -8.19 1.93 -4.24
C SER A 23 -8.35 1.38 -2.81
N PRO A 24 -7.33 0.78 -2.16
CA PRO A 24 -7.50 0.25 -0.81
C PRO A 24 -7.77 1.34 0.23
N VAL A 25 -7.19 2.54 0.08
CA VAL A 25 -7.51 3.67 0.98
C VAL A 25 -8.96 4.14 0.80
N GLY A 26 -9.44 4.24 -0.45
CA GLY A 26 -10.83 4.58 -0.73
C GLY A 26 -11.82 3.56 -0.15
N ALA A 27 -11.49 2.26 -0.23
CA ALA A 27 -12.31 1.21 0.36
C ALA A 27 -12.41 1.29 1.89
N VAL A 28 -11.33 1.69 2.57
CA VAL A 28 -11.35 1.97 4.02
C VAL A 28 -12.31 3.11 4.34
N THR A 29 -12.22 4.24 3.62
CA THR A 29 -13.12 5.38 3.82
C THR A 29 -14.58 4.99 3.60
N ASN A 30 -14.88 4.29 2.49
CA ASN A 30 -16.24 3.84 2.19
C ASN A 30 -16.79 2.90 3.27
N GLY A 31 -15.96 1.98 3.79
CA GLY A 31 -16.37 1.10 4.88
C GLY A 31 -16.67 1.87 6.17
N LEU A 32 -15.90 2.91 6.47
CA LEU A 32 -16.14 3.78 7.63
C LEU A 32 -17.44 4.58 7.48
N GLU A 33 -17.77 5.05 6.28
CA GLU A 33 -19.05 5.70 5.98
C GLU A 33 -20.23 4.74 6.22
N VAL A 34 -20.13 3.50 5.73
CA VAL A 34 -21.15 2.47 5.99
C VAL A 34 -21.30 2.21 7.49
N LEU A 35 -20.21 2.09 8.25
CA LEU A 35 -20.28 1.89 9.71
C LEU A 35 -20.91 3.05 10.48
N ALA A 36 -20.87 4.27 9.94
CA ALA A 36 -21.45 5.45 10.57
C ALA A 36 -22.97 5.51 10.39
N ASP A 37 -23.47 5.06 9.24
CA ASP A 37 -24.87 5.23 8.83
C ASP A 37 -25.71 3.94 8.91
N GLU A 38 -25.08 2.78 9.19
CA GLU A 38 -25.74 1.47 9.19
C GLU A 38 -25.95 0.88 10.60
N ASP A 39 -27.16 0.36 10.83
CA ASP A 39 -27.59 -0.27 12.07
C ASP A 39 -27.73 -1.80 11.95
N ASP A 40 -27.80 -2.33 10.72
CA ASP A 40 -27.82 -3.76 10.47
C ASP A 40 -26.49 -4.44 10.86
N ALA A 41 -26.57 -5.43 11.75
CA ALA A 41 -25.40 -6.08 12.32
C ALA A 41 -24.55 -6.81 11.26
N ASP A 42 -25.18 -7.44 10.27
CA ASP A 42 -24.49 -8.21 9.24
C ASP A 42 -23.77 -7.27 8.25
N MET A 43 -24.42 -6.16 7.87
CA MET A 43 -23.80 -5.14 7.02
C MET A 43 -22.63 -4.44 7.71
N ARG A 44 -22.74 -4.16 9.01
CA ARG A 44 -21.64 -3.60 9.81
C ARG A 44 -20.47 -4.56 9.89
N GLU A 45 -20.71 -5.86 10.09
CA GLU A 45 -19.65 -6.86 10.09
C GLU A 45 -18.94 -6.92 8.72
N MET A 46 -19.70 -6.86 7.64
CA MET A 46 -19.16 -6.81 6.28
C MET A 46 -18.30 -5.56 6.04
N ALA A 47 -18.75 -4.39 6.49
CA ALA A 47 -17.99 -3.15 6.40
C ALA A 47 -16.68 -3.25 7.20
N PHE A 48 -16.72 -3.84 8.40
CA PHE A 48 -15.52 -4.06 9.21
C PHE A 48 -14.50 -4.99 8.53
N ARG A 49 -14.97 -6.06 7.88
CA ARG A 49 -14.11 -6.95 7.08
C ARG A 49 -13.49 -6.21 5.91
N LEU A 50 -14.28 -5.43 5.16
CA LEU A 50 -13.80 -4.63 4.04
C LEU A 50 -12.71 -3.64 4.47
N ILE A 51 -12.91 -2.92 5.58
CA ILE A 51 -11.92 -2.00 6.14
C ILE A 51 -10.64 -2.74 6.47
N SER A 52 -10.75 -3.87 7.18
CA SER A 52 -9.60 -4.64 7.67
C SER A 52 -8.75 -5.18 6.51
N GLU A 53 -9.40 -5.82 5.53
CA GLU A 53 -8.73 -6.35 4.34
C GLU A 53 -8.12 -5.23 3.49
N SER A 54 -8.81 -4.10 3.33
CA SER A 54 -8.32 -2.98 2.53
C SER A 54 -7.13 -2.27 3.20
N ALA A 55 -7.16 -2.14 4.54
CA ALA A 55 -6.06 -1.61 5.32
C ALA A 55 -4.83 -2.53 5.23
N GLU A 56 -5.01 -3.85 5.30
CA GLU A 56 -3.93 -4.83 5.12
C GLU A 56 -3.31 -4.72 3.71
N ARG A 57 -4.12 -4.68 2.65
CA ARG A 57 -3.64 -4.46 1.28
C ARG A 57 -2.84 -3.16 1.14
N ALA A 58 -3.33 -2.05 1.69
CA ALA A 58 -2.60 -0.78 1.68
C ALA A 58 -1.24 -0.91 2.39
N ALA A 59 -1.22 -1.56 3.56
CA ALA A 59 0.01 -1.78 4.31
C ALA A 59 1.01 -2.66 3.57
N ASN A 60 0.57 -3.76 2.93
CA ASN A 60 1.42 -4.64 2.14
C ASN A 60 2.06 -3.90 0.96
N LYS A 61 1.28 -3.08 0.24
CA LYS A 61 1.79 -2.24 -0.86
C LYS A 61 2.82 -1.22 -0.37
N LEU A 62 2.56 -0.56 0.75
CA LEU A 62 3.50 0.38 1.36
C LEU A 62 4.80 -0.28 1.82
N GLN A 63 4.72 -1.44 2.47
CA GLN A 63 5.89 -2.18 2.94
C GLN A 63 6.77 -2.63 1.79
N PHE A 64 6.16 -3.19 0.74
CA PHE A 64 6.88 -3.55 -0.47
C PHE A 64 7.53 -2.33 -1.13
N ALA A 65 6.77 -1.26 -1.35
CA ALA A 65 7.29 -0.07 -2.01
C ALA A 65 8.41 0.61 -1.22
N ARG A 66 8.33 0.58 0.12
CA ARG A 66 9.40 1.07 1.00
C ARG A 66 10.69 0.28 0.82
N LEU A 67 10.62 -1.03 0.60
CA LEU A 67 11.80 -1.85 0.35
C LEU A 67 12.31 -1.72 -1.10
N ALA A 68 11.40 -1.68 -2.07
CA ALA A 68 11.72 -1.70 -3.50
C ALA A 68 12.18 -0.33 -4.03
N TYR A 69 11.59 0.77 -3.53
CA TYR A 69 11.87 2.13 -3.98
C TYR A 69 12.53 2.98 -2.89
N GLY A 70 12.21 2.70 -1.62
CA GLY A 70 12.92 3.31 -0.50
C GLY A 70 14.30 2.71 -0.41
N ALA A 71 15.31 3.57 -0.22
CA ALA A 71 16.69 3.16 -0.04
C ALA A 71 16.82 2.37 1.28
N ALA A 72 16.40 1.11 1.31
CA ALA A 72 16.71 0.14 2.34
C ALA A 72 18.23 -0.09 2.33
N GLY A 73 18.91 0.90 2.93
CA GLY A 73 20.32 0.97 3.27
C GLY A 73 21.28 1.67 2.28
N GLY A 74 20.80 2.51 1.38
CA GLY A 74 21.69 3.38 0.58
C GLY A 74 22.74 2.62 -0.25
N PRO A 75 23.78 3.31 -0.75
CA PRO A 75 24.84 2.64 -1.50
C PRO A 75 25.58 1.64 -0.61
N GLY A 76 25.42 0.34 -0.89
CA GLY A 76 26.18 -0.74 -0.24
C GLY A 76 25.50 -1.41 0.95
N ALA A 77 24.21 -1.17 1.21
CA ALA A 77 23.50 -2.05 2.14
C ALA A 77 23.00 -3.33 1.50
N ASP A 78 23.11 -4.38 2.29
CA ASP A 78 22.48 -5.65 2.00
C ASP A 78 20.98 -5.55 2.28
N ILE A 79 20.19 -5.91 1.28
CA ILE A 79 18.77 -6.16 1.45
C ILE A 79 18.62 -7.56 2.03
N ASP A 80 17.97 -7.67 3.19
CA ASP A 80 17.60 -8.97 3.74
C ASP A 80 16.65 -9.69 2.78
N LEU A 81 17.12 -10.78 2.18
CA LEU A 81 16.34 -11.60 1.26
C LEU A 81 15.12 -12.25 1.94
N GLY A 82 15.17 -12.46 3.25
CA GLY A 82 14.04 -12.88 4.06
C GLY A 82 12.93 -11.83 4.10
N GLU A 83 13.30 -10.57 4.36
CA GLU A 83 12.37 -9.44 4.30
C GLU A 83 11.83 -9.23 2.89
N ALA A 84 12.70 -9.26 1.87
CA ALA A 84 12.32 -9.13 0.47
C ALA A 84 11.30 -10.20 0.04
N ARG A 85 11.56 -11.47 0.39
CA ARG A 85 10.62 -12.56 0.11
C ARG A 85 9.30 -12.34 0.84
N LYS A 86 9.33 -11.94 2.11
CA LYS A 86 8.14 -11.71 2.92
C LYS A 86 7.24 -10.66 2.30
N VAL A 87 7.76 -9.44 2.07
CA VAL A 87 6.96 -8.33 1.54
C VAL A 87 6.49 -8.58 0.11
N THR A 88 7.26 -9.29 -0.71
CA THR A 88 6.85 -9.69 -2.06
C THR A 88 5.72 -10.72 -2.02
N THR A 89 5.81 -11.71 -1.13
CA THR A 89 4.75 -12.73 -0.99
C THR A 89 3.45 -12.09 -0.51
N GLN A 90 3.53 -11.16 0.45
CA GLN A 90 2.38 -10.40 0.93
C GLN A 90 1.75 -9.56 -0.18
N LEU A 91 2.56 -8.82 -0.95
CA LEU A 91 2.07 -8.04 -2.10
C LEU A 91 1.33 -8.90 -3.13
N LEU A 92 1.84 -10.09 -3.43
CA LEU A 92 1.25 -10.99 -4.43
C LEU A 92 0.01 -11.74 -3.92
N SER A 93 -0.24 -11.70 -2.60
CA SER A 93 -1.40 -12.32 -1.99
C SER A 93 -2.58 -11.34 -1.83
N ASP A 94 -2.37 -10.06 -2.12
CA ASP A 94 -3.39 -8.99 -2.12
C ASP A 94 -4.40 -9.11 -3.27
#